data_AF-A0A9P4V5B5-F1
#
_entry.id   AF-A0A9P4V5B5-F1
#
_cell.length_a   1.000
_cell.length_b   1.000
_cell.length_c   1.000
_cell.angle_alpha   90.00
_cell.angle_beta   90.00
_cell.angle_gamma   90.00
#
_symmetry.space_group_name_H-M   'P 1'
#
loop_
_entity.id
_entity.type
_entity.pdbx_description
1 polymer ?
#
loop_
_entity_poly.entity_id
_entity_poly.type
_entity_poly.pdbx_seq_one_letter_code
_entity_poly.pdbx_strand_id
1 'polypeptide(L)'
;PVSLLHVIETGRKLEPPLGDKFKLAQSLATTLMQLHTSDWLHKAVQSDNVLFFESRPSITKPHLAGFEYARDIAMESMRLRPTGENELDYFYHPDVVFGYSKGLDLYSMGVVLLEVAFWRPLGRKIKKIKETQKVETLDDIRNLMIETAGNVLDARMGAIYGSVVRTCLKCEFP
;
A
#
# COMPACT_ATOMS: atom_id res chain seq x y z
N PRO A 1 4.12 1.57 19.82
CA PRO A 1 3.98 0.70 18.63
C PRO A 1 5.07 1.06 17.63
N VAL A 2 5.45 0.13 16.75
CA VAL A 2 6.35 0.39 15.61
C VAL A 2 5.58 0.21 14.30
N SER A 3 5.79 1.08 13.32
CA SER A 3 5.13 0.97 12.01
C SER A 3 5.84 -0.02 11.09
N LEU A 4 5.14 -0.57 10.10
CA LEU A 4 5.71 -1.42 9.06
C LEU A 4 6.78 -0.66 8.28
N LEU A 5 6.58 0.62 8.01
CA LEU A 5 7.60 1.48 7.42
C LEU A 5 8.89 1.43 8.26
N HIS A 6 8.79 1.73 9.57
CA HIS A 6 9.95 1.68 10.47
C HIS A 6 10.63 0.30 10.50
N VAL A 7 9.84 -0.78 10.56
CA VAL A 7 10.35 -2.16 10.56
C VAL A 7 11.10 -2.48 9.26
N ILE A 8 10.55 -2.08 8.11
CA ILE A 8 11.19 -2.28 6.81
C ILE A 8 12.49 -1.46 6.69
N GLU A 9 12.51 -0.23 7.23
CA GLU A 9 13.68 0.65 7.13
C GLU A 9 14.84 0.21 8.01
N THR A 10 14.56 -0.15 9.25
CA THR A 10 15.56 -0.61 10.23
C THR A 10 15.95 -2.08 10.01
N GLY A 11 15.01 -2.89 9.53
CA GLY A 11 15.16 -4.33 9.30
C GLY A 11 15.61 -4.73 7.90
N ARG A 12 16.17 -3.84 7.08
CA ARG A 12 16.59 -4.16 5.69
C ARG A 12 17.52 -5.37 5.56
N LYS A 13 18.31 -5.68 6.59
CA LYS A 13 19.22 -6.85 6.61
C LYS A 13 18.56 -8.14 7.12
N LEU A 14 17.34 -8.05 7.65
CA LEU A 14 16.59 -9.14 8.27
C LEU A 14 15.22 -9.23 7.59
N GLU A 15 15.24 -9.60 6.31
CA GLU A 15 14.02 -9.86 5.56
C GLU A 15 13.27 -11.05 6.21
N PRO A 16 11.96 -10.91 6.51
CA PRO A 16 11.21 -11.92 7.23
C PRO A 16 10.97 -13.15 6.35
N PRO A 17 10.71 -14.33 6.97
CA PRO A 17 10.31 -15.52 6.26
C PRO A 17 9.09 -15.27 5.36
N LEU A 18 9.06 -15.92 4.19
CA LEU A 18 7.99 -15.75 3.21
C LEU A 18 6.59 -16.04 3.80
N GLY A 19 6.48 -17.06 4.66
CA GLY A 19 5.22 -17.39 5.33
C GLY A 19 4.70 -16.26 6.22
N ASP A 20 5.58 -15.50 6.87
CA ASP A 20 5.18 -14.37 7.72
C ASP A 20 4.72 -13.16 6.89
N LYS A 21 5.31 -12.97 5.70
CA LYS A 21 4.81 -11.99 4.73
C LYS A 21 3.40 -12.33 4.24
N PHE A 22 3.12 -13.60 3.98
CA PHE A 22 1.77 -14.02 3.59
C PHE A 22 0.76 -13.81 4.72
N LYS A 23 1.13 -14.11 5.98
CA LYS A 23 0.28 -13.82 7.14
C LYS A 23 0.01 -12.32 7.30
N LEU A 24 1.04 -11.50 7.16
CA LEU A 24 0.91 -10.04 7.17
C LEU A 24 -0.08 -9.57 6.09
N ALA A 25 0.13 -9.99 4.84
CA ALA A 25 -0.74 -9.63 3.72
C ALA A 25 -2.18 -10.09 3.92
N GLN A 26 -2.39 -11.32 4.36
CA GLN A 26 -3.71 -11.87 4.64
C GLN A 26 -4.44 -11.09 5.75
N SER A 27 -3.74 -10.79 6.85
CA SER A 27 -4.31 -10.01 7.95
C SER A 27 -4.72 -8.61 7.50
N LEU A 28 -3.88 -7.92 6.72
CA LEU A 28 -4.19 -6.59 6.18
C LEU A 28 -5.38 -6.63 5.21
N ALA A 29 -5.39 -7.59 4.28
CA ALA A 29 -6.49 -7.76 3.34
C ALA A 29 -7.82 -8.09 4.06
N THR A 30 -7.77 -8.92 5.09
CA THR A 30 -8.95 -9.27 5.91
C THR A 30 -9.49 -8.05 6.64
N THR A 31 -8.62 -7.25 7.27
CA THR A 31 -9.02 -6.01 7.95
C THR A 31 -9.67 -5.02 6.99
N LEU A 32 -9.08 -4.82 5.80
CA LEU A 32 -9.65 -3.90 4.82
C LEU A 32 -10.97 -4.41 4.25
N MET A 33 -11.09 -5.72 3.99
CA MET A 33 -12.34 -6.36 3.59
C MET A 33 -13.45 -6.12 4.62
N GLN A 34 -13.17 -6.34 5.91
CA GLN A 34 -14.15 -6.11 6.99
C GLN A 34 -14.63 -4.66 7.06
N LEU A 35 -13.72 -3.71 6.85
CA LEU A 35 -14.07 -2.29 6.78
C LEU A 35 -14.96 -2.01 5.56
N HIS A 36 -14.58 -2.52 4.38
CA HIS A 36 -15.33 -2.36 3.13
C HIS A 36 -16.69 -3.04 3.15
N THR A 37 -16.86 -4.16 3.86
CA THR A 37 -18.18 -4.79 4.06
C THR A 37 -19.11 -3.98 4.95
N SER A 38 -18.56 -3.03 5.72
CA SER A 38 -19.34 -2.08 6.53
C SER A 38 -19.58 -0.76 5.79
N ASP A 39 -19.28 -0.70 4.48
CA ASP A 39 -19.34 0.51 3.64
C ASP A 39 -18.47 1.69 4.11
N TRP A 40 -17.43 1.38 4.89
CA TRP A 40 -16.43 2.35 5.29
C TRP A 40 -15.22 2.33 4.34
N LEU A 41 -14.72 3.52 4.03
CA LEU A 41 -13.47 3.74 3.32
C LEU A 41 -12.38 4.11 4.32
N HIS A 42 -11.16 3.61 4.15
CA HIS A 42 -10.04 3.92 5.04
C HIS A 42 -9.32 5.20 4.64
N LYS A 43 -9.01 5.36 3.35
CA LYS A 43 -8.37 6.54 2.73
C LYS A 43 -6.94 6.87 3.16
N ALA A 44 -6.31 5.97 3.92
CA ALA A 44 -4.98 6.15 4.47
C ALA A 44 -4.24 4.81 4.65
N VAL A 45 -4.49 3.86 3.75
CA VAL A 45 -3.78 2.57 3.77
C VAL A 45 -2.34 2.81 3.33
N GLN A 46 -1.42 2.82 4.29
CA GLN A 46 0.00 3.10 4.07
C GLN A 46 0.84 2.28 5.04
N SER A 47 2.09 1.99 4.71
CA SER A 47 2.96 1.20 5.61
C SER A 47 3.24 1.89 6.94
N ASP A 48 3.13 3.21 7.04
CA ASP A 48 3.26 3.90 8.33
C ASP A 48 2.04 3.68 9.25
N ASN A 49 0.88 3.41 8.65
CA ASN A 49 -0.36 3.12 9.35
C ASN A 49 -0.56 1.63 9.68
N VAL A 50 0.41 0.77 9.37
CA VAL A 50 0.42 -0.63 9.80
C VAL A 50 1.30 -0.76 11.04
N LEU A 51 0.70 -1.01 12.20
CA LEU A 51 1.37 -0.96 13.50
C LEU A 51 1.56 -2.36 14.12
N PHE A 52 2.67 -2.51 14.83
CA PHE A 52 3.00 -3.67 15.65
C PHE A 52 3.23 -3.23 17.10
N PHE A 53 2.64 -3.98 18.05
CA PHE A 53 2.66 -3.66 19.48
C PHE A 53 3.52 -4.64 20.31
N GLU A 54 3.98 -5.74 19.72
CA GLU A 54 4.79 -6.74 20.42
C GLU A 54 6.26 -6.29 20.61
N SER A 55 6.87 -6.68 21.73
CA SER A 55 8.22 -6.26 22.15
C SER A 55 9.34 -6.77 21.23
N ARG A 56 9.07 -7.84 20.47
CA ARG A 56 9.88 -8.25 19.31
C ARG A 56 8.98 -8.08 18.08
N PRO A 57 9.46 -7.47 16.98
CA PRO A 57 8.63 -7.19 15.82
C PRO A 57 8.29 -8.49 15.06
N SER A 58 7.33 -9.24 15.57
CA SER A 58 6.62 -10.25 14.80
C SER A 58 5.67 -9.51 13.86
N ILE A 59 5.91 -9.66 12.56
CA ILE A 59 5.10 -8.99 11.53
C ILE A 59 3.74 -9.67 11.32
N THR A 60 3.46 -10.76 12.03
CA THR A 60 2.29 -11.61 11.82
C THR A 60 1.02 -11.12 12.52
N LYS A 61 1.14 -10.11 13.39
CA LYS A 61 0.00 -9.49 14.10
C LYS A 61 -0.08 -7.98 13.83
N PRO A 62 -0.30 -7.57 12.57
CA PRO A 62 -0.45 -6.16 12.21
C PRO A 62 -1.76 -5.59 12.76
N HIS A 63 -1.76 -4.31 13.08
CA HIS A 63 -2.95 -3.52 13.36
C HIS A 63 -2.98 -2.35 12.37
N LEU A 64 -4.09 -2.20 11.65
CA LEU A 64 -4.28 -1.04 10.78
C LEU A 64 -4.71 0.15 11.64
N ALA A 65 -4.10 1.31 11.45
CA ALA A 65 -4.37 2.58 12.12
C ALA A 65 -4.57 3.69 11.08
N GLY A 66 -4.70 4.96 11.50
CA GLY A 66 -4.87 6.08 10.57
C GLY A 66 -6.32 6.27 10.10
N PHE A 67 -7.29 5.97 10.95
CA PHE A 67 -8.73 6.15 10.68
C PHE A 67 -9.19 7.63 10.71
N GLU A 68 -8.27 8.59 10.76
CA GLU A 68 -8.58 10.03 10.83
C GLU A 68 -9.45 10.52 9.66
N TYR A 69 -9.29 9.87 8.51
CA TYR A 69 -10.05 10.18 7.29
C TYR A 69 -11.08 9.12 6.93
N ALA A 70 -11.19 8.06 7.75
CA ALA A 70 -12.10 6.96 7.49
C ALA A 70 -13.56 7.41 7.65
N ARG A 71 -14.41 6.96 6.74
CA ARG A 71 -15.79 7.46 6.63
C ARG A 71 -16.65 6.52 5.79
N ASP A 72 -17.95 6.62 6.00
CA ASP A 72 -18.96 5.98 5.17
C ASP A 72 -18.86 6.47 3.70
N ILE A 73 -18.99 5.52 2.76
CA ILE A 73 -18.92 5.76 1.31
C ILE A 73 -19.95 6.79 0.81
N ALA A 74 -21.09 6.91 1.47
CA ALA A 74 -22.14 7.86 1.10
C ALA A 74 -21.82 9.31 1.51
N MET A 75 -20.83 9.53 2.38
CA MET A 75 -20.49 10.87 2.85
C MET A 75 -19.46 11.55 1.94
N GLU A 76 -19.73 12.78 1.51
CA GLU A 76 -18.87 13.56 0.59
C GLU A 76 -17.43 13.75 1.09
N SER A 77 -16.47 13.04 0.49
CA SER A 77 -15.07 13.08 0.89
C SER A 77 -14.52 14.51 0.87
N MET A 78 -13.79 14.92 1.93
CA MET A 78 -12.90 16.08 1.83
C MET A 78 -11.97 15.89 0.63
N ARG A 79 -11.94 16.88 -0.26
CA ARG A 79 -11.08 16.94 -1.44
C ARG A 79 -9.64 17.27 -1.02
N LEU A 80 -9.04 16.45 -0.17
CA LEU A 80 -7.59 16.44 -0.06
C LEU A 80 -7.08 15.91 -1.40
N ARG A 81 -6.33 16.74 -2.11
CA ARG A 81 -5.77 16.43 -3.43
C ARG A 81 -4.29 16.12 -3.23
N PRO A 82 -3.90 14.84 -3.21
CA PRO A 82 -2.53 14.45 -3.51
C PRO A 82 -2.11 15.17 -4.79
N THR A 83 -1.09 16.02 -4.74
CA THR A 83 -0.64 16.79 -5.91
C THR A 83 0.37 16.02 -6.75
N GLY A 84 0.83 14.88 -6.26
CA GLY A 84 2.00 14.18 -6.77
C GLY A 84 3.31 14.74 -6.23
N GLU A 85 3.30 15.86 -5.51
CA GLU A 85 4.50 16.52 -4.98
C GLU A 85 4.88 16.00 -3.59
N ASN A 86 3.93 15.47 -2.82
CA ASN A 86 4.21 14.93 -1.49
C ASN A 86 4.94 13.59 -1.61
N GLU A 87 5.90 13.35 -0.71
CA GLU A 87 6.66 12.10 -0.67
C GLU A 87 5.78 10.86 -0.45
N LEU A 88 4.55 11.02 0.05
CA LEU A 88 3.58 9.93 0.28
C LEU A 88 2.53 9.75 -0.82
N ASP A 89 2.56 10.57 -1.87
CA ASP A 89 1.50 10.58 -2.89
C ASP A 89 1.39 9.28 -3.69
N TYR A 90 2.42 8.43 -3.63
CA TYR A 90 2.45 7.14 -4.30
C TYR A 90 1.50 6.10 -3.74
N PHE A 91 0.97 6.31 -2.54
CA PHE A 91 -0.12 5.49 -2.01
C PHE A 91 -1.47 5.83 -2.64
N TYR A 92 -1.61 6.96 -3.33
CA TYR A 92 -2.90 7.40 -3.88
C TYR A 92 -3.01 7.10 -5.37
N HIS A 93 -4.21 6.67 -5.77
CA HIS A 93 -4.56 6.48 -7.17
C HIS A 93 -4.82 7.85 -7.84
N PRO A 94 -4.48 8.03 -9.14
CA PRO A 94 -4.73 9.28 -9.87
C PRO A 94 -6.18 9.79 -9.75
N ASP A 95 -7.16 8.88 -9.86
CA ASP A 95 -8.58 9.20 -9.78
C ASP A 95 -9.08 9.70 -8.41
N VAL A 96 -8.22 9.75 -7.39
CA VAL A 96 -8.56 10.32 -6.07
C VAL A 96 -9.11 11.75 -6.16
N VAL A 97 -8.73 12.48 -7.21
CA VAL A 97 -9.21 13.83 -7.52
C VAL A 97 -10.72 13.87 -7.82
N PHE A 98 -11.30 12.76 -8.28
CA PHE A 98 -12.73 12.62 -8.59
C PHE A 98 -13.54 12.09 -7.41
N GLY A 99 -12.87 11.64 -6.34
CA GLY A 99 -13.51 11.06 -5.16
C GLY A 99 -12.79 9.82 -4.68
N TYR A 100 -13.21 9.33 -3.51
CA TYR A 100 -12.67 8.10 -2.93
C TYR A 100 -13.63 6.93 -3.15
N SER A 101 -13.07 5.74 -3.35
CA SER A 101 -13.83 4.50 -3.49
C SER A 101 -13.08 3.33 -2.86
N LYS A 102 -13.77 2.19 -2.69
CA LYS A 102 -13.15 0.93 -2.23
C LYS A 102 -11.99 0.51 -3.14
N GLY A 103 -12.11 0.75 -4.45
CA GLY A 103 -11.04 0.49 -5.41
C GLY A 103 -9.78 1.32 -5.15
N LEU A 104 -9.93 2.57 -4.70
CA LEU A 104 -8.77 3.42 -4.38
C LEU A 104 -8.08 2.99 -3.08
N ASP A 105 -8.83 2.52 -2.07
CA ASP A 105 -8.23 1.87 -0.90
C ASP A 105 -7.46 0.60 -1.29
N LEU A 106 -8.00 -0.18 -2.23
CA LEU A 106 -7.34 -1.38 -2.73
C LEU A 106 -6.08 -1.06 -3.54
N TYR A 107 -6.05 0.05 -4.27
CA TYR A 107 -4.82 0.55 -4.89
C TYR A 107 -3.73 0.78 -3.84
N SER A 108 -4.05 1.54 -2.78
CA SER A 108 -3.14 1.81 -1.67
C SER A 108 -2.67 0.52 -0.98
N MET A 109 -3.57 -0.46 -0.81
CA MET A 109 -3.21 -1.80 -0.35
C MET A 109 -2.22 -2.50 -1.29
N GLY A 110 -2.41 -2.40 -2.61
CA GLY A 110 -1.46 -2.94 -3.60
C GLY A 110 -0.04 -2.38 -3.45
N VAL A 111 0.08 -1.09 -3.13
CA VAL A 111 1.35 -0.44 -2.84
C VAL A 111 2.00 -1.00 -1.55
N VAL A 112 1.22 -1.14 -0.47
CA VAL A 112 1.72 -1.77 0.78
C VAL A 112 2.17 -3.21 0.53
N LEU A 113 1.42 -3.99 -0.26
CA LEU A 113 1.78 -5.35 -0.62
C LEU A 113 3.07 -5.42 -1.46
N LEU A 114 3.35 -4.42 -2.30
CA LEU A 114 4.65 -4.31 -2.97
C LEU A 114 5.79 -4.04 -1.99
N GLU A 115 5.58 -3.16 -1.01
CA GLU A 115 6.58 -2.87 0.03
C GLU A 115 6.89 -4.13 0.87
N VAL A 116 5.87 -4.91 1.22
CA VAL A 116 6.03 -6.21 1.90
C VAL A 116 6.78 -7.21 1.02
N ALA A 117 6.45 -7.30 -0.27
CA ALA A 117 7.09 -8.23 -1.20
C ALA A 117 8.60 -7.95 -1.33
N PHE A 118 8.96 -6.70 -1.59
CA PHE A 118 10.35 -6.29 -1.78
C PHE A 118 11.09 -5.97 -0.48
N TRP A 119 10.38 -5.95 0.65
CA TRP A 119 10.89 -5.59 1.96
C TRP A 119 11.71 -4.29 1.94
N ARG A 120 11.18 -3.27 1.26
CA ARG A 120 11.81 -1.95 1.09
C ARG A 120 10.74 -0.88 0.92
N PRO A 121 10.94 0.35 1.42
CA PRO A 121 10.03 1.45 1.14
C PRO A 121 10.16 1.86 -0.32
N LEU A 122 9.04 2.12 -0.99
CA LEU A 122 9.01 2.54 -2.38
C LEU A 122 9.28 4.03 -2.54
N GLY A 123 9.01 4.85 -1.50
CA GLY A 123 9.29 6.30 -1.52
C GLY A 123 10.72 6.65 -1.94
N ARG A 124 11.73 5.89 -1.50
CA ARG A 124 13.14 6.08 -1.93
C ARG A 124 13.37 5.81 -3.42
N LYS A 125 12.69 4.79 -3.97
CA LYS A 125 12.77 4.47 -5.41
C LYS A 125 12.14 5.61 -6.21
N ILE A 126 10.98 6.09 -5.78
CA ILE A 126 10.23 7.15 -6.45
C ILE A 126 11.01 8.46 -6.42
N LYS A 127 11.58 8.84 -5.28
CA LYS A 127 12.42 10.04 -5.15
C LYS A 127 13.59 10.02 -6.13
N LYS A 128 14.33 8.92 -6.18
CA LYS A 128 15.44 8.75 -7.13
C LYS A 128 14.98 8.83 -8.59
N ILE A 129 13.82 8.28 -8.92
CA ILE A 129 13.28 8.35 -10.28
C ILE A 129 12.86 9.78 -10.61
N LYS A 130 12.18 10.49 -9.71
CA LYS A 130 11.84 11.91 -9.90
C LYS A 130 13.05 12.83 -10.10
N GLU A 131 14.19 12.51 -9.46
CA GLU A 131 15.44 13.24 -9.65
C GLU A 131 16.13 12.95 -11.00
N THR A 132 15.85 11.80 -11.62
CA THR A 132 16.55 11.33 -12.83
C THR A 132 15.69 11.32 -14.09
N GLN A 133 14.37 11.35 -13.92
CA GLN A 133 13.35 11.23 -14.97
C GLN A 133 12.21 12.20 -14.69
N LYS A 134 11.47 12.56 -15.74
CA LYS A 134 10.29 13.43 -15.65
C LYS A 134 9.06 12.63 -15.18
N VAL A 135 9.04 12.26 -13.90
CA VAL A 135 7.85 11.70 -13.23
C VAL A 135 7.17 12.83 -12.47
N GLU A 136 6.12 13.39 -13.05
CA GLU A 136 5.44 14.59 -12.53
C GLU A 136 4.02 14.30 -12.06
N THR A 137 3.37 13.26 -12.60
CA THR A 137 1.95 13.00 -12.34
C THR A 137 1.72 11.76 -11.48
N LEU A 138 0.52 11.67 -10.88
CA LEU A 138 0.09 10.45 -10.19
C LEU A 138 -0.01 9.26 -11.15
N ASP A 139 -0.36 9.49 -12.42
CA ASP A 139 -0.42 8.43 -13.44
C ASP A 139 0.96 7.84 -13.73
N ASP A 140 1.99 8.68 -13.81
CA ASP A 140 3.38 8.23 -13.96
C ASP A 140 3.80 7.35 -12.77
N ILE A 141 3.45 7.77 -11.55
CA ILE A 141 3.74 7.01 -10.33
C ILE A 141 2.99 5.68 -10.33
N ARG A 142 1.71 5.66 -10.73
CA ARG A 142 0.92 4.44 -10.86
C ARG A 142 1.54 3.47 -11.86
N ASN A 143 1.92 3.95 -13.05
CA ASN A 143 2.57 3.13 -14.07
C ASN A 143 3.88 2.53 -13.56
N LEU A 144 4.67 3.29 -12.81
CA LEU A 144 5.87 2.79 -12.15
C LEU A 144 5.57 1.70 -11.11
N MET A 145 4.46 1.81 -10.35
CA MET A 145 4.05 0.75 -9.41
C MET A 145 3.68 -0.53 -10.16
N ILE A 146 2.91 -0.41 -11.26
CA ILE A 146 2.52 -1.54 -12.11
C ILE A 146 3.75 -2.21 -12.72
N GLU A 147 4.72 -1.44 -13.22
CA GLU A 147 6.00 -1.98 -13.74
C GLU A 147 6.79 -2.69 -12.63
N THR A 148 6.80 -2.13 -11.42
CA THR A 148 7.43 -2.76 -10.25
C THR A 148 6.79 -4.10 -9.88
N ALA A 149 5.51 -4.31 -10.21
CA ALA A 149 4.78 -5.56 -10.04
C ALA A 149 4.97 -6.58 -11.18
N GLY A 150 6.06 -6.46 -11.97
CA GLY A 150 6.42 -7.39 -13.04
C GLY A 150 6.94 -8.76 -12.54
N ASN A 151 7.62 -9.50 -13.43
CA ASN A 151 7.99 -10.91 -13.21
C ASN A 151 8.85 -11.17 -11.95
N VAL A 152 9.62 -10.18 -11.50
CA VAL A 152 10.43 -10.28 -10.27
C VAL A 152 9.54 -10.48 -9.04
N LEU A 153 8.32 -9.93 -9.04
CA LEU A 153 7.35 -10.12 -7.96
C LEU A 153 6.90 -11.58 -7.89
N ASP A 154 6.60 -12.19 -9.05
CA ASP A 154 6.14 -13.58 -9.12
C ASP A 154 7.23 -14.55 -8.67
N ALA A 155 8.48 -14.31 -9.06
CA ALA A 155 9.62 -15.11 -8.61
C ALA A 155 9.84 -15.03 -7.09
N ARG A 156 9.47 -13.92 -6.46
CA ARG A 156 9.74 -13.63 -5.04
C ARG A 156 8.60 -14.04 -4.12
N MET A 157 7.35 -13.90 -4.58
CA MET A 157 6.15 -14.08 -3.75
C MET A 157 5.19 -15.15 -4.31
N GLY A 158 5.47 -15.68 -5.50
CA GLY A 158 4.56 -16.58 -6.22
C GLY A 158 3.51 -15.84 -7.05
N ALA A 159 3.00 -16.53 -8.08
CA ALA A 159 2.10 -15.96 -9.08
C ALA A 159 0.76 -15.47 -8.50
N ILE A 160 0.24 -16.15 -7.47
CA ILE A 160 -1.03 -15.75 -6.83
C ILE A 160 -0.88 -14.38 -6.18
N TYR A 161 0.15 -14.18 -5.36
CA TYR A 161 0.42 -12.90 -4.71
C TYR A 161 0.64 -11.81 -5.75
N GLY A 162 1.44 -12.09 -6.77
CA GLY A 162 1.70 -11.15 -7.86
C GLY A 162 0.43 -10.76 -8.62
N SER A 163 -0.47 -11.71 -8.89
CA SER A 163 -1.76 -11.45 -9.52
C SER A 163 -2.61 -10.50 -8.69
N VAL A 164 -2.73 -10.75 -7.37
CA VAL A 164 -3.50 -9.88 -6.47
C VAL A 164 -2.94 -8.46 -6.47
N VAL A 165 -1.62 -8.30 -6.35
CA VAL A 165 -0.98 -6.98 -6.37
C VAL A 165 -1.26 -6.25 -7.69
N ARG A 166 -1.13 -6.92 -8.84
CA ARG A 166 -1.41 -6.31 -10.14
C ARG A 166 -2.88 -5.90 -10.27
N THR A 167 -3.81 -6.75 -9.85
CA THR A 167 -5.25 -6.44 -9.80
C THR A 167 -5.52 -5.18 -8.96
N CYS A 168 -4.93 -5.08 -7.77
CA CYS A 168 -5.05 -3.90 -6.91
C CYS A 168 -4.50 -2.63 -7.57
N LEU A 169 -3.29 -2.67 -8.15
CA LEU A 169 -2.64 -1.49 -8.75
C LEU A 169 -3.34 -1.01 -10.04
N LYS A 170 -3.96 -1.94 -10.77
CA LYS A 170 -4.77 -1.64 -11.95
C LYS A 170 -6.22 -1.31 -11.63
N CYS A 171 -6.67 -1.54 -10.41
CA CYS A 171 -8.07 -1.41 -10.01
C CYS A 171 -9.03 -2.25 -10.89
N GLU A 172 -8.59 -3.42 -11.35
CA GLU A 172 -9.33 -4.32 -12.24
C GLU A 172 -9.99 -5.44 -11.41
N PHE A 173 -11.10 -5.12 -10.73
CA PHE A 173 -11.85 -6.08 -9.90
C PHE A 173 -12.97 -6.76 -10.69
N PRO A 174 -13.26 -8.04 -10.42
CA PRO A 174 -14.35 -8.80 -11.05
C PRO A 174 -15.74 -8.35 -10.62
#